data_AF-A0A6I7HSU4-F1
#
_entry.id   AF-A0A6I7HSU4-F1
#
_cell.length_a   1.000
_cell.length_b   1.000
_cell.length_c   1.000
_cell.angle_alpha   90.00
_cell.angle_beta   90.00
_cell.angle_gamma   90.00
#
_symmetry.space_group_name_H-M   'P 1'
#
loop_
_entity.id
_entity.type
_entity.pdbx_description
1 polymer ?
#
loop_
_entity_poly.entity_id
_entity_poly.type
_entity_poly.pdbx_seq_one_letter_code
_entity_poly.pdbx_strand_id
1 'polypeptide(L)'
;MTDPDRGLRPSSEGASAESRNGEATLRRGKAKTNAPKVSGAAVVAGEGQAATSAPAGRSATNQAHEPVRKRKRRRRNRSGQNQPIDLPHSANADKTAAPAAEAEHSHPGKPGKKRRRNRNRRSLQGRPLASGKPATAQAASPAPAAAPAKAPLPAKPQQPQPTERPRPPAAVSQWSNDLYAALDLGTNNCRLLVAQPTRPGQFRVVDAFSRIVRLGEGLAASGRLSAEAMDRAVEALRVCAAKLSGRQIRRMRLIATEACRAAENGEEFLHRVTVETGLELEIINRETEARLAVSGCSSLVGREARSVVLFDIGGGSSEIAVIRIGESRSSRLANHITHWTSLPVGVVTLSERHGGRDVTPDVFEAMTAEVGEMLARFDCPPIEGAEKGVASHDFHLIGTSGTVTTLAGVHLDLPRYDRRRVDGLWLSDAEVSAMQAKLLSWDYQGRAANPCIGPDRADLVLAGCAILEAIRRRWPSPRMRVADRGLREGLLTDMMADDGVWRRGRSRRPFRERGR
;
A
#
# COMPACT_ATOMS: atom_id res chain seq x y z
N MET A 1 -0.10 -25.00 -4.97
CA MET A 1 -0.51 -23.81 -4.21
C MET A 1 -1.26 -24.30 -3.00
N THR A 2 -0.62 -24.26 -1.84
CA THR A 2 -1.24 -24.61 -0.55
C THR A 2 -2.00 -23.40 -0.06
N ASP A 3 -3.26 -23.59 0.30
CA ASP A 3 -4.18 -22.59 0.82
C ASP A 3 -4.26 -22.77 2.35
N PRO A 4 -3.94 -21.74 3.17
CA PRO A 4 -3.94 -21.85 4.62
C PRO A 4 -5.35 -22.04 5.21
N ASP A 5 -6.41 -21.66 4.49
CA ASP A 5 -7.80 -21.80 4.95
C ASP A 5 -8.37 -23.21 4.65
N ARG A 6 -7.58 -24.11 4.02
CA ARG A 6 -7.92 -25.54 3.92
C ARG A 6 -7.73 -26.25 5.26
N GLY A 7 -8.76 -26.20 6.10
CA GLY A 7 -8.91 -27.11 7.23
C GLY A 7 -8.77 -28.59 6.81
N LEU A 8 -8.23 -29.41 7.71
CA LEU A 8 -7.97 -30.84 7.51
C LEU A 8 -9.21 -31.58 6.99
N ARG A 9 -9.21 -31.94 5.70
CA ARG A 9 -10.14 -32.97 5.20
C ARG A 9 -9.62 -34.33 5.64
N PRO A 10 -10.44 -35.22 6.22
CA PRO A 10 -10.02 -36.58 6.51
C PRO A 10 -9.65 -37.30 5.21
N SER A 11 -8.55 -38.04 5.27
CA SER A 11 -8.04 -38.85 4.16
C SER A 11 -8.95 -40.04 3.88
N SER A 12 -9.62 -40.04 2.72
CA SER A 12 -10.27 -41.23 2.18
C SER A 12 -9.31 -41.96 1.24
N GLU A 13 -8.47 -42.84 1.80
CA GLU A 13 -7.87 -43.94 1.03
C GLU A 13 -8.78 -45.19 1.13
N GLY A 14 -8.77 -46.00 0.07
CA GLY A 14 -9.61 -47.19 -0.07
C GLY A 14 -10.73 -47.00 -1.11
N ALA A 15 -10.82 -47.78 -2.19
CA ALA A 15 -9.95 -48.87 -2.60
C ALA A 15 -9.96 -49.12 -4.12
N SER A 16 -8.84 -49.66 -4.59
CA SER A 16 -8.67 -50.59 -5.72
C SER A 16 -9.19 -50.23 -7.12
N ALA A 17 -8.25 -50.25 -8.07
CA ALA A 17 -8.53 -50.32 -9.50
C ALA A 17 -8.91 -51.73 -9.94
N GLU A 18 -9.71 -51.85 -11.01
CA GLU A 18 -9.55 -52.95 -11.96
C GLU A 18 -9.96 -52.51 -13.38
N SER A 19 -9.44 -53.22 -14.38
CA SER A 19 -9.43 -52.79 -15.78
C SER A 19 -10.58 -53.38 -16.60
N ARG A 20 -10.95 -52.72 -17.71
CA ARG A 20 -11.38 -53.40 -18.95
C ARG A 20 -11.44 -52.47 -20.17
N ASN A 21 -11.07 -53.04 -21.32
CA ASN A 21 -11.21 -52.46 -22.66
C ASN A 21 -12.68 -52.37 -23.09
N GLY A 22 -13.00 -51.53 -24.09
CA GLY A 22 -14.30 -51.65 -24.79
C GLY A 22 -14.72 -50.43 -25.62
N GLU A 23 -14.42 -50.50 -26.91
CA GLU A 23 -15.13 -49.94 -28.08
C GLU A 23 -16.24 -48.86 -27.93
N ALA A 24 -15.99 -47.71 -28.56
CA ALA A 24 -16.71 -47.13 -29.72
C ALA A 24 -18.27 -47.05 -29.78
N THR A 25 -18.72 -46.08 -30.61
CA THR A 25 -20.10 -45.89 -31.15
C THR A 25 -21.17 -45.33 -30.16
N LEU A 26 -22.20 -44.56 -30.54
CA LEU A 26 -22.59 -43.92 -31.83
C LEU A 26 -23.49 -42.67 -31.58
N ARG A 27 -23.27 -41.61 -32.36
CA ARG A 27 -24.21 -40.64 -33.00
C ARG A 27 -25.66 -40.37 -32.47
N ARG A 28 -26.04 -39.07 -32.63
CA ARG A 28 -27.40 -38.49 -32.88
C ARG A 28 -28.34 -38.42 -31.64
N GLY A 29 -29.28 -37.46 -31.55
CA GLY A 29 -29.65 -36.40 -32.50
C GLY A 29 -30.58 -35.31 -31.92
N LYS A 30 -30.93 -34.31 -32.75
CA LYS A 30 -31.71 -33.09 -32.41
C LYS A 30 -33.24 -33.29 -32.41
N ALA A 31 -33.96 -32.55 -31.55
CA ALA A 31 -35.17 -31.72 -31.85
C ALA A 31 -35.55 -30.94 -30.55
N LYS A 32 -35.84 -29.63 -30.51
CA LYS A 32 -37.02 -28.87 -31.03
C LYS A 32 -38.36 -29.49 -30.54
N THR A 33 -39.28 -28.78 -29.86
CA THR A 33 -40.00 -27.57 -30.30
C THR A 33 -40.77 -26.82 -29.19
N ASN A 34 -40.90 -25.49 -29.37
CA ASN A 34 -42.06 -24.58 -29.14
C ASN A 34 -42.85 -24.50 -27.81
N ALA A 35 -43.15 -23.25 -27.44
CA ALA A 35 -44.18 -22.80 -26.50
C ALA A 35 -45.60 -22.77 -27.15
N PRO A 36 -46.68 -22.33 -26.46
CA PRO A 36 -46.94 -20.90 -26.27
C PRO A 36 -47.63 -20.48 -24.94
N LYS A 37 -47.83 -19.16 -24.79
CA LYS A 37 -48.52 -18.43 -23.70
C LYS A 37 -50.05 -18.63 -23.73
N VAL A 38 -50.72 -18.41 -22.59
CA VAL A 38 -52.06 -17.77 -22.51
C VAL A 38 -52.11 -16.80 -21.32
N SER A 39 -52.89 -15.73 -21.44
CA SER A 39 -53.12 -14.63 -20.49
C SER A 39 -54.51 -14.67 -19.85
N GLY A 40 -54.73 -14.00 -18.72
CA GLY A 40 -56.07 -13.69 -18.21
C GLY A 40 -56.07 -12.80 -16.96
N ALA A 41 -56.95 -11.81 -16.90
CA ALA A 41 -57.07 -10.86 -15.78
C ALA A 41 -58.55 -10.46 -15.53
N ALA A 42 -58.93 -10.28 -14.25
CA ALA A 42 -60.10 -9.50 -13.78
C ALA A 42 -60.09 -9.43 -12.22
N VAL A 43 -60.13 -8.25 -11.56
CA VAL A 43 -61.28 -7.55 -10.90
C VAL A 43 -62.08 -8.46 -9.92
N VAL A 44 -62.46 -8.13 -8.66
CA VAL A 44 -62.98 -6.88 -8.06
C VAL A 44 -62.60 -6.69 -6.57
N ALA A 45 -62.61 -5.42 -6.16
CA ALA A 45 -62.35 -4.77 -4.88
C ALA A 45 -63.24 -5.15 -3.65
N GLY A 46 -62.80 -4.67 -2.47
CA GLY A 46 -63.54 -4.61 -1.20
C GLY A 46 -62.85 -3.65 -0.21
N GLU A 47 -63.65 -2.80 0.43
CA GLU A 47 -63.34 -1.67 1.35
C GLU A 47 -62.53 -2.08 2.61
N GLY A 48 -61.92 -1.19 3.44
CA GLY A 48 -61.78 0.28 3.42
C GLY A 48 -61.47 0.84 4.83
N GLN A 49 -60.59 1.85 4.94
CA GLN A 49 -60.26 2.69 6.14
C GLN A 49 -59.54 1.97 7.32
N ALA A 50 -58.43 2.42 7.92
CA ALA A 50 -57.91 3.75 8.32
C ALA A 50 -58.61 4.34 9.59
N ALA A 51 -57.94 4.94 10.59
CA ALA A 51 -56.52 5.05 10.99
C ALA A 51 -56.40 5.67 12.43
N THR A 52 -55.18 5.84 12.97
CA THR A 52 -54.79 6.72 14.12
C THR A 52 -55.36 6.37 15.53
N SER A 53 -54.79 6.73 16.70
CA SER A 53 -53.51 7.36 17.14
C SER A 53 -53.28 7.11 18.67
N ALA A 54 -52.12 7.51 19.21
CA ALA A 54 -51.73 7.44 20.64
C ALA A 54 -52.55 8.39 21.58
N PRO A 55 -52.43 8.43 22.95
CA PRO A 55 -51.19 8.86 23.66
C PRO A 55 -50.94 8.39 25.14
N ALA A 56 -49.74 8.76 25.64
CA ALA A 56 -49.24 9.10 27.00
C ALA A 56 -49.96 8.77 28.35
N GLY A 57 -49.14 8.48 29.38
CA GLY A 57 -49.49 8.59 30.83
C GLY A 57 -48.33 8.28 31.80
N ARG A 58 -48.19 9.01 32.92
CA ARG A 58 -47.18 8.81 34.02
C ARG A 58 -47.89 8.64 35.37
N SER A 59 -47.36 7.82 36.32
CA SER A 59 -47.03 8.25 37.71
C SER A 59 -46.76 7.12 38.75
N ALA A 60 -45.63 7.27 39.48
CA ALA A 60 -45.46 7.16 40.95
C ALA A 60 -45.71 5.87 41.79
N THR A 61 -44.62 5.44 42.47
CA THR A 61 -44.47 5.00 43.89
C THR A 61 -45.21 3.78 44.46
N ASN A 62 -44.46 2.82 45.03
CA ASN A 62 -44.65 2.41 46.44
C ASN A 62 -43.44 1.69 47.11
N GLN A 63 -43.07 2.21 48.29
CA GLN A 63 -42.56 1.56 49.53
C GLN A 63 -41.42 0.53 49.56
N ALA A 64 -40.82 0.41 50.76
CA ALA A 64 -39.53 -0.24 51.04
C ALA A 64 -39.65 -1.36 52.09
N HIS A 65 -38.64 -2.24 52.17
CA HIS A 65 -38.31 -3.00 53.38
C HIS A 65 -36.82 -3.38 53.44
N GLU A 66 -36.18 -3.05 54.57
CA GLU A 66 -34.88 -3.53 55.09
C GLU A 66 -35.16 -4.32 56.39
N PRO A 67 -34.19 -4.79 57.21
CA PRO A 67 -32.93 -5.50 56.95
C PRO A 67 -32.70 -6.71 57.90
N VAL A 68 -31.67 -7.56 57.70
CA VAL A 68 -31.07 -8.36 58.82
C VAL A 68 -29.54 -8.50 58.69
N ARG A 69 -28.83 -8.25 59.81
CA ARG A 69 -27.37 -8.48 60.02
C ARG A 69 -27.11 -9.70 60.91
N LYS A 70 -25.97 -10.40 60.73
CA LYS A 70 -25.05 -10.99 61.76
C LYS A 70 -24.03 -11.93 61.06
N ARG A 71 -22.82 -12.25 61.54
CA ARG A 71 -21.73 -11.61 62.33
C ARG A 71 -20.67 -12.72 62.61
N LYS A 72 -19.39 -12.48 62.30
CA LYS A 72 -18.15 -13.04 62.94
C LYS A 72 -18.01 -14.57 63.20
N ARG A 73 -16.86 -15.12 62.77
CA ARG A 73 -15.77 -15.49 63.71
C ARG A 73 -14.38 -15.58 63.07
N ARG A 74 -13.34 -15.28 63.88
CA ARG A 74 -11.90 -15.45 63.60
C ARG A 74 -11.40 -16.81 64.11
N ARG A 75 -10.29 -17.31 63.57
CA ARG A 75 -9.18 -17.77 64.42
C ARG A 75 -7.82 -17.56 63.73
N ARG A 76 -6.83 -17.10 64.51
CA ARG A 76 -5.39 -17.13 64.20
C ARG A 76 -4.84 -18.49 64.64
N ASN A 77 -3.66 -18.86 64.14
CA ASN A 77 -2.63 -19.45 64.99
C ASN A 77 -1.29 -18.73 64.75
N ARG A 78 -0.48 -18.59 65.81
CA ARG A 78 0.84 -17.94 65.81
C ARG A 78 1.64 -18.45 67.00
N SER A 79 2.85 -18.95 66.74
CA SER A 79 3.90 -19.28 67.72
C SER A 79 5.17 -19.62 66.93
N GLY A 80 6.36 -19.11 67.20
CA GLY A 80 6.79 -18.04 68.11
C GLY A 80 8.34 -17.92 68.08
N GLN A 81 8.88 -16.72 68.38
CA GLN A 81 10.11 -16.40 69.16
C GLN A 81 11.46 -17.14 68.83
N ASN A 82 12.66 -16.58 68.98
CA ASN A 82 13.17 -15.25 69.38
C ASN A 82 14.61 -15.05 68.81
N GLN A 83 15.19 -13.84 68.91
CA GLN A 83 16.58 -13.48 68.53
C GLN A 83 17.58 -13.67 69.73
N PRO A 84 18.83 -13.10 69.77
CA PRO A 84 19.86 -12.69 68.78
C PRO A 84 21.29 -13.23 69.15
N ILE A 85 22.39 -12.52 68.74
CA ILE A 85 23.82 -12.59 69.22
C ILE A 85 24.71 -13.60 68.41
N ASP A 86 25.97 -13.34 67.96
CA ASP A 86 26.93 -12.19 68.08
C ASP A 86 27.85 -11.98 66.81
N LEU A 87 28.96 -11.24 66.95
CA LEU A 87 30.07 -10.85 66.04
C LEU A 87 31.45 -11.47 66.48
N PRO A 88 32.65 -11.05 66.00
CA PRO A 88 33.21 -10.83 64.64
C PRO A 88 34.63 -11.45 64.41
N HIS A 89 35.25 -11.24 63.22
CA HIS A 89 36.69 -11.02 62.87
C HIS A 89 37.07 -11.61 61.47
N SER A 90 38.00 -11.09 60.65
CA SER A 90 38.93 -9.94 60.73
C SER A 90 39.42 -9.43 59.33
N ALA A 91 39.91 -8.17 59.27
CA ALA A 91 40.96 -7.51 58.45
C ALA A 91 41.32 -7.99 57.00
N ASN A 92 41.75 -7.17 56.02
CA ASN A 92 42.41 -5.83 55.94
C ASN A 92 41.66 -4.93 54.89
N ALA A 93 41.62 -3.58 54.91
CA ALA A 93 42.68 -2.53 54.88
C ALA A 93 43.56 -2.58 53.60
N ASP A 94 43.85 -1.52 52.84
CA ASP A 94 43.90 -0.06 53.11
C ASP A 94 43.52 0.78 51.85
N LYS A 95 42.82 1.95 51.97
CA LYS A 95 43.31 3.37 51.81
C LYS A 95 43.85 3.76 50.41
N THR A 96 43.80 4.99 49.85
CA THR A 96 43.30 6.37 50.13
C THR A 96 43.51 7.20 48.82
N ALA A 97 42.90 8.36 48.50
CA ALA A 97 41.77 9.17 48.98
C ALA A 97 41.47 10.32 47.95
N ALA A 98 40.50 11.20 48.25
CA ALA A 98 40.33 12.55 47.67
C ALA A 98 40.74 13.63 48.72
N PRO A 99 40.86 14.94 48.40
CA PRO A 99 39.70 15.87 48.23
C PRO A 99 39.90 16.97 47.14
N ALA A 100 38.85 17.62 46.60
CA ALA A 100 38.25 18.96 46.92
C ALA A 100 39.23 20.18 46.86
N ALA A 101 38.84 21.44 46.52
CA ALA A 101 37.52 22.09 46.36
C ALA A 101 37.57 23.37 45.47
N GLU A 102 36.39 23.92 45.14
CA GLU A 102 35.98 25.35 44.98
C GLU A 102 36.82 26.41 44.23
N ALA A 103 36.16 27.17 43.33
CA ALA A 103 35.93 28.63 43.45
C ALA A 103 35.12 29.22 42.24
N GLU A 104 34.23 30.19 42.51
CA GLU A 104 33.54 31.01 41.49
C GLU A 104 34.35 32.29 41.14
N HIS A 105 34.11 32.91 39.97
CA HIS A 105 33.76 34.36 39.86
C HIS A 105 33.66 34.93 38.41
N SER A 106 32.57 35.68 38.19
CA SER A 106 32.34 36.89 37.34
C SER A 106 32.93 37.14 35.92
N HIS A 107 32.05 37.64 35.04
CA HIS A 107 32.26 38.38 33.77
C HIS A 107 32.92 39.80 33.97
N PRO A 108 33.15 40.66 32.94
CA PRO A 108 32.96 40.56 31.46
C PRO A 108 34.16 41.03 30.56
N GLY A 109 34.08 40.87 29.22
CA GLY A 109 34.99 41.57 28.29
C GLY A 109 34.84 41.27 26.78
N LYS A 110 34.58 42.30 25.96
CA LYS A 110 34.74 42.38 24.48
C LYS A 110 35.65 43.62 24.20
N PRO A 111 36.40 43.75 23.08
CA PRO A 111 36.03 43.49 21.66
C PRO A 111 37.16 42.80 20.82
N GLY A 112 37.12 42.57 19.49
CA GLY A 112 36.12 42.82 18.45
C GLY A 112 36.57 42.46 17.01
N LYS A 113 35.58 42.37 16.10
CA LYS A 113 35.63 42.46 14.61
C LYS A 113 36.77 41.79 13.80
N LYS A 114 36.42 40.79 12.98
CA LYS A 114 36.41 40.94 11.49
C LYS A 114 35.57 39.89 10.74
N ARG A 115 34.57 40.44 10.05
CA ARG A 115 33.66 39.90 9.02
C ARG A 115 34.33 39.04 7.93
N ARG A 116 33.63 37.99 7.49
CA ARG A 116 33.19 37.85 6.09
C ARG A 116 31.87 37.06 6.02
N ARG A 117 31.00 37.43 5.09
CA ARG A 117 29.61 36.94 4.95
C ARG A 117 29.33 36.82 3.46
N ASN A 118 28.79 35.70 3.00
CA ASN A 118 28.14 35.64 1.69
C ASN A 118 26.83 34.86 1.83
N ARG A 119 25.75 35.37 1.22
CA ARG A 119 24.38 34.91 1.45
C ARG A 119 23.59 35.15 0.18
N ASN A 120 23.15 34.08 -0.47
CA ASN A 120 22.23 34.16 -1.61
C ASN A 120 20.98 33.34 -1.30
N ARG A 121 19.87 34.02 -1.07
CA ARG A 121 18.50 33.46 -1.06
C ARG A 121 17.64 34.45 -1.84
N ARG A 122 17.03 33.98 -2.94
CA ARG A 122 15.92 34.67 -3.60
C ARG A 122 14.62 33.97 -3.20
N SER A 123 13.66 34.75 -2.74
CA SER A 123 12.27 34.35 -2.51
C SER A 123 11.38 35.21 -3.40
N LEU A 124 10.40 34.60 -4.06
CA LEU A 124 9.39 35.30 -4.86
C LEU A 124 8.01 34.77 -4.49
N GLN A 125 7.14 35.67 -4.04
CA GLN A 125 5.70 35.49 -3.84
C GLN A 125 5.03 36.84 -4.07
N GLY A 126 3.79 36.83 -4.59
CA GLY A 126 2.89 38.00 -4.56
C GLY A 126 2.90 38.92 -5.79
N ARG A 127 1.90 38.75 -6.67
CA ARG A 127 1.19 39.88 -7.30
C ARG A 127 0.06 40.31 -6.34
N PRO A 128 -0.35 41.59 -6.28
CA PRO A 128 -1.49 41.99 -7.12
C PRO A 128 -1.49 43.44 -7.64
N LEU A 129 -2.20 43.60 -8.78
CA LEU A 129 -3.07 44.72 -9.22
C LEU A 129 -2.56 46.19 -9.24
N ALA A 130 -3.19 46.97 -10.11
CA ALA A 130 -2.73 48.28 -10.58
C ALA A 130 -3.58 49.46 -10.10
N SER A 131 -3.00 50.67 -10.09
CA SER A 131 -3.73 51.94 -10.33
C SER A 131 -2.76 53.11 -10.55
N GLY A 132 -3.22 54.15 -11.28
CA GLY A 132 -2.75 55.54 -11.16
C GLY A 132 -1.43 55.97 -11.83
N LYS A 133 -1.54 56.69 -12.96
CA LYS A 133 -0.63 57.82 -13.28
C LYS A 133 -1.15 59.08 -12.57
N PRO A 134 -0.29 60.08 -12.29
CA PRO A 134 -0.16 61.22 -13.22
C PRO A 134 1.31 61.58 -13.55
N ALA A 135 1.49 62.61 -14.38
CA ALA A 135 2.76 62.98 -15.00
C ALA A 135 3.38 64.27 -14.43
N THR A 136 4.67 64.47 -14.70
CA THR A 136 5.36 65.77 -14.80
C THR A 136 6.57 65.64 -15.75
N ALA A 137 7.11 66.76 -16.25
CA ALA A 137 7.87 66.81 -17.51
C ALA A 137 9.21 67.60 -17.42
N GLN A 138 9.98 67.56 -18.53
CA GLN A 138 11.19 68.37 -18.86
C GLN A 138 12.48 67.99 -18.08
N ALA A 139 13.72 68.21 -18.56
CA ALA A 139 14.24 68.93 -19.74
C ALA A 139 15.39 68.14 -20.45
N ALA A 140 16.12 68.75 -21.41
CA ALA A 140 16.85 68.04 -22.48
C ALA A 140 18.38 68.24 -22.58
N SER A 141 19.04 67.29 -23.28
CA SER A 141 20.29 67.40 -24.07
C SER A 141 21.65 67.60 -23.35
N PRO A 142 22.82 67.36 -24.00
CA PRO A 142 23.07 66.84 -25.36
C PRO A 142 23.94 65.55 -25.43
N ALA A 143 24.17 65.04 -26.65
CA ALA A 143 25.07 63.91 -26.96
C ALA A 143 26.43 64.39 -27.53
N PRO A 144 27.46 63.51 -27.59
CA PRO A 144 28.56 63.68 -28.54
C PRO A 144 28.88 62.45 -29.42
N ALA A 145 29.00 62.74 -30.73
CA ALA A 145 29.95 62.24 -31.73
C ALA A 145 30.38 60.75 -31.85
N ALA A 146 30.45 60.29 -33.11
CA ALA A 146 30.94 58.97 -33.52
C ALA A 146 32.37 59.01 -34.11
N ALA A 147 33.01 57.83 -34.21
CA ALA A 147 34.27 57.60 -34.94
C ALA A 147 34.24 56.19 -35.61
N PRO A 148 35.04 55.92 -36.66
CA PRO A 148 34.53 55.20 -37.84
C PRO A 148 34.82 53.70 -37.94
N ALA A 149 34.14 53.07 -38.91
CA ALA A 149 34.18 51.63 -39.21
C ALA A 149 35.46 51.16 -39.95
N LYS A 150 35.77 49.85 -39.82
CA LYS A 150 36.80 49.14 -40.60
C LYS A 150 36.15 48.24 -41.67
N ALA A 151 36.84 48.08 -42.80
CA ALA A 151 36.37 47.33 -43.97
C ALA A 151 36.32 45.79 -43.76
N PRO A 152 35.47 45.06 -44.52
CA PRO A 152 35.33 43.61 -44.40
C PRO A 152 36.37 42.82 -45.22
N LEU A 153 36.73 41.63 -44.73
CA LEU A 153 37.56 40.65 -45.43
C LEU A 153 36.72 39.78 -46.40
N PRO A 154 37.31 39.23 -47.49
CA PRO A 154 36.57 38.49 -48.51
C PRO A 154 36.09 37.10 -48.04
N ALA A 155 34.90 36.71 -48.48
CA ALA A 155 34.29 35.42 -48.17
C ALA A 155 34.90 34.26 -48.98
N LYS A 156 35.03 33.09 -48.36
CA LYS A 156 35.34 31.83 -49.05
C LYS A 156 34.08 31.26 -49.75
N PRO A 157 34.22 30.52 -50.87
CA PRO A 157 33.08 29.89 -51.53
C PRO A 157 32.38 28.88 -50.62
N GLN A 158 31.06 28.98 -50.51
CA GLN A 158 30.24 27.96 -49.83
C GLN A 158 30.07 26.74 -50.74
N GLN A 159 30.34 25.55 -50.22
CA GLN A 159 29.91 24.30 -50.85
C GLN A 159 28.39 24.15 -50.74
N PRO A 160 27.70 23.57 -51.75
CA PRO A 160 26.27 23.33 -51.67
C PRO A 160 25.96 22.32 -50.55
N GLN A 161 25.08 22.71 -49.63
CA GLN A 161 24.56 21.83 -48.57
C GLN A 161 23.84 20.62 -49.20
N PRO A 162 24.03 19.39 -48.68
CA PRO A 162 23.21 18.26 -49.08
C PRO A 162 21.75 18.52 -48.70
N THR A 163 20.82 18.31 -49.64
CA THR A 163 19.39 18.41 -49.34
C THR A 163 19.01 17.42 -48.25
N GLU A 164 18.56 17.91 -47.09
CA GLU A 164 18.08 17.06 -46.01
C GLU A 164 16.93 16.17 -46.51
N ARG A 165 17.15 14.85 -46.49
CA ARG A 165 16.07 13.89 -46.74
C ARG A 165 14.99 14.11 -45.67
N PRO A 166 13.70 14.17 -46.03
CA PRO A 166 12.63 14.33 -45.06
C PRO A 166 12.73 13.22 -44.01
N ARG A 167 12.87 13.64 -42.74
CA ARG A 167 12.98 12.75 -41.59
C ARG A 167 11.75 11.82 -41.60
N PRO A 168 11.91 10.49 -41.56
CA PRO A 168 10.76 9.59 -41.61
C PRO A 168 9.82 9.91 -40.43
N PRO A 169 8.49 9.85 -40.65
CA PRO A 169 7.54 10.16 -39.58
C PRO A 169 7.82 9.27 -38.37
N ALA A 170 7.75 9.87 -37.17
CA ALA A 170 8.02 9.17 -35.92
C ALA A 170 7.24 7.85 -35.89
N ALA A 171 7.95 6.73 -35.71
CA ALA A 171 7.40 5.40 -35.93
C ALA A 171 6.07 5.23 -35.19
N VAL A 172 5.00 5.03 -35.96
CA VAL A 172 3.65 4.81 -35.43
C VAL A 172 3.73 3.67 -34.42
N SER A 173 3.19 3.88 -33.22
CA SER A 173 3.18 2.85 -32.17
C SER A 173 2.62 1.55 -32.74
N GLN A 174 3.44 0.49 -32.74
CA GLN A 174 3.00 -0.85 -33.14
C GLN A 174 2.04 -1.50 -32.12
N TRP A 175 1.74 -0.79 -31.04
CA TRP A 175 0.88 -1.21 -29.94
C TRP A 175 -0.34 -0.28 -29.85
N SER A 176 -1.48 -0.85 -29.46
CA SER A 176 -2.76 -0.16 -29.53
C SER A 176 -2.82 1.08 -28.63
N ASN A 177 -3.69 2.01 -29.01
CA ASN A 177 -4.07 3.16 -28.18
C ASN A 177 -5.14 2.79 -27.14
N ASP A 178 -5.33 1.49 -26.88
CA ASP A 178 -6.29 1.00 -25.90
C ASP A 178 -5.86 1.43 -24.49
N LEU A 179 -6.77 2.05 -23.75
CA LEU A 179 -6.56 2.37 -22.34
C LEU A 179 -7.16 1.27 -21.46
N TYR A 180 -6.43 0.90 -20.41
CA TYR A 180 -6.90 0.01 -19.36
C TYR A 180 -6.91 0.77 -18.04
N ALA A 181 -7.85 0.46 -17.14
CA ALA A 181 -7.92 1.07 -15.82
C ALA A 181 -8.00 0.03 -14.70
N ALA A 182 -7.22 0.23 -13.65
CA ALA A 182 -7.29 -0.56 -12.43
C ALA A 182 -7.47 0.36 -11.22
N LEU A 183 -8.48 0.08 -10.40
CA LEU A 183 -8.77 0.81 -9.17
C LEU A 183 -8.68 -0.15 -7.98
N ASP A 184 -7.93 0.24 -6.94
CA ASP A 184 -7.93 -0.42 -5.64
C ASP A 184 -8.57 0.47 -4.57
N LEU A 185 -9.57 -0.07 -3.86
CA LEU A 185 -10.14 0.50 -2.66
C LEU A 185 -9.70 -0.33 -1.44
N GLY A 186 -8.58 0.09 -0.86
CA GLY A 186 -7.99 -0.54 0.31
C GLY A 186 -8.43 0.07 1.63
N THR A 187 -8.11 -0.61 2.73
CA THR A 187 -8.38 -0.16 4.11
C THR A 187 -7.87 1.24 4.42
N ASN A 188 -6.74 1.66 3.85
CA ASN A 188 -6.16 3.00 4.07
C ASN A 188 -6.28 3.94 2.86
N ASN A 189 -6.20 3.42 1.64
CA ASN A 189 -6.04 4.20 0.42
C ASN A 189 -7.06 3.80 -0.65
N CYS A 190 -7.59 4.79 -1.37
CA CYS A 190 -8.24 4.59 -2.66
C CYS A 190 -7.28 5.05 -3.76
N ARG A 191 -7.05 4.22 -4.77
CA ARG A 191 -6.10 4.49 -5.86
C ARG A 191 -6.65 4.06 -7.21
N LEU A 192 -6.34 4.83 -8.25
CA LEU A 192 -6.65 4.52 -9.64
C LEU A 192 -5.38 4.60 -10.48
N LEU A 193 -5.24 3.70 -11.45
CA LEU A 193 -4.19 3.71 -12.45
C LEU A 193 -4.79 3.48 -13.83
N VAL A 194 -4.62 4.44 -14.74
CA VAL A 194 -4.98 4.32 -16.17
C VAL A 194 -3.70 4.17 -16.96
N ALA A 195 -3.61 3.14 -17.80
CA ALA A 195 -2.39 2.80 -18.52
C ALA A 195 -2.66 2.33 -19.96
N GLN A 196 -1.66 2.52 -20.82
CA GLN A 196 -1.64 2.05 -22.21
C GLN A 196 -0.56 0.96 -22.35
N PRO A 197 -0.84 -0.20 -22.99
CA PRO A 197 0.18 -1.21 -23.23
C PRO A 197 1.28 -0.68 -24.14
N THR A 198 2.50 -1.16 -23.91
CA THR A 198 3.68 -0.83 -24.73
C THR A 198 4.44 -2.10 -25.11
N ARG A 199 5.72 -2.23 -24.72
CA ARG A 199 6.53 -3.42 -25.00
C ARG A 199 5.91 -4.66 -24.34
N PRO A 200 6.21 -5.89 -24.81
CA PRO A 200 5.73 -7.10 -24.15
C PRO A 200 5.96 -7.10 -22.63
N GLY A 201 4.87 -7.22 -21.87
CA GLY A 201 4.89 -7.17 -20.40
C GLY A 201 5.13 -5.77 -19.79
N GLN A 202 4.96 -4.70 -20.57
CA GLN A 202 5.15 -3.31 -20.12
C GLN A 202 4.00 -2.41 -20.57
N PHE A 203 3.69 -1.41 -19.76
CA PHE A 203 2.72 -0.36 -20.05
C PHE A 203 3.25 1.01 -19.63
N ARG A 204 2.66 2.06 -20.21
CA ARG A 204 2.87 3.46 -19.82
C ARG A 204 1.68 3.94 -19.01
N VAL A 205 1.93 4.50 -17.84
CA VAL A 205 0.89 5.20 -17.05
C VAL A 205 0.46 6.48 -17.79
N VAL A 206 -0.84 6.65 -17.94
CA VAL A 206 -1.48 7.78 -18.64
C VAL A 206 -2.15 8.72 -17.65
N ASP A 207 -2.79 8.17 -16.61
CA ASP A 207 -3.33 8.93 -15.47
C ASP A 207 -3.19 8.08 -14.21
N ALA A 208 -3.06 8.74 -13.06
CA ALA A 208 -3.00 8.11 -11.75
C ALA A 208 -3.70 8.97 -10.70
N PHE A 209 -4.27 8.34 -9.70
CA PHE A 209 -4.84 8.98 -8.53
C PHE A 209 -4.56 8.12 -7.29
N SER A 210 -4.35 8.78 -6.15
CA SER A 210 -4.17 8.13 -4.86
C SER A 210 -4.61 9.12 -3.78
N ARG A 211 -5.57 8.70 -2.95
CA ARG A 211 -6.04 9.45 -1.78
C ARG A 211 -6.03 8.54 -0.56
N ILE A 212 -5.66 9.09 0.59
CA ILE A 212 -5.82 8.39 1.87
C ILE A 212 -7.28 8.61 2.28
N VAL A 213 -7.98 7.50 2.55
CA VAL A 213 -9.42 7.50 2.89
C VAL A 213 -9.67 6.92 4.27
N ARG A 214 -8.75 6.09 4.81
CA ARG A 214 -8.90 5.38 6.09
C ARG A 214 -10.27 4.69 6.21
N LEU A 215 -10.62 3.89 5.19
CA LEU A 215 -11.92 3.22 5.10
C LEU A 215 -12.18 2.26 6.27
N GLY A 216 -11.14 1.56 6.74
CA GLY A 216 -11.25 0.61 7.85
C GLY A 216 -10.84 1.17 9.21
N GLU A 217 -10.87 2.49 9.42
CA GLU A 217 -10.64 3.03 10.77
C GLU A 217 -11.77 2.62 11.73
N GLY A 218 -11.43 2.17 12.93
CA GLY A 218 -12.37 1.67 13.93
C GLY A 218 -13.05 0.33 13.59
N LEU A 219 -12.83 -0.21 12.38
CA LEU A 219 -13.49 -1.43 11.89
C LEU A 219 -13.22 -2.64 12.79
N ALA A 220 -11.99 -2.78 13.29
CA ALA A 220 -11.60 -3.89 14.18
C ALA A 220 -12.34 -3.87 15.53
N ALA A 221 -12.84 -2.71 15.97
CA ALA A 221 -13.56 -2.55 17.23
C ALA A 221 -15.09 -2.58 17.04
N SER A 222 -15.59 -2.15 15.88
CA SER A 222 -17.03 -1.99 15.60
C SER A 222 -17.66 -3.09 14.73
N GLY A 223 -16.86 -3.84 13.97
CA GLY A 223 -17.34 -4.74 12.92
C GLY A 223 -17.91 -4.05 11.67
N ARG A 224 -17.94 -2.71 11.63
CA ARG A 224 -18.65 -1.91 10.62
C ARG A 224 -17.83 -0.73 10.12
N LEU A 225 -18.00 -0.36 8.85
CA LEU A 225 -17.46 0.87 8.28
C LEU A 225 -18.23 2.08 8.85
N SER A 226 -17.50 3.10 9.32
CA SER A 226 -18.09 4.34 9.82
C SER A 226 -18.65 5.21 8.68
N ALA A 227 -19.65 6.05 8.98
CA ALA A 227 -20.25 6.94 7.99
C ALA A 227 -19.21 7.90 7.39
N GLU A 228 -18.35 8.46 8.24
CA GLU A 228 -17.29 9.39 7.88
C GLU A 228 -16.24 8.74 6.98
N ALA A 229 -15.89 7.48 7.23
CA ALA A 229 -14.95 6.73 6.39
C ALA A 229 -15.56 6.39 5.03
N MET A 230 -16.83 5.98 4.99
CA MET A 230 -17.57 5.76 3.76
C MET A 230 -17.70 7.04 2.92
N ASP A 231 -18.02 8.19 3.54
CA ASP A 231 -18.15 9.48 2.84
C ASP A 231 -16.84 9.93 2.19
N ARG A 232 -15.71 9.82 2.91
CA ARG A 232 -14.38 10.13 2.35
C ARG A 232 -14.00 9.18 1.21
N ALA A 233 -14.40 7.92 1.28
CA ALA A 233 -14.17 6.94 0.24
C ALA A 233 -15.03 7.20 -1.01
N VAL A 234 -16.33 7.47 -0.85
CA VAL A 234 -17.22 7.88 -1.96
C VAL A 234 -16.68 9.13 -2.64
N GLU A 235 -16.23 10.14 -1.90
CA GLU A 235 -15.67 11.36 -2.48
C GLU A 235 -14.36 11.11 -3.24
N ALA A 236 -13.51 10.17 -2.78
CA ALA A 236 -12.35 9.73 -3.56
C ALA A 236 -12.77 9.00 -4.85
N LEU A 237 -13.82 8.19 -4.79
CA LEU A 237 -14.35 7.41 -5.91
C LEU A 237 -15.06 8.28 -6.96
N ARG A 238 -15.72 9.38 -6.56
CA ARG A 238 -16.24 10.40 -7.51
C ARG A 238 -15.11 11.00 -8.35
N VAL A 239 -13.95 11.29 -7.76
CA VAL A 239 -12.77 11.76 -8.51
C VAL A 239 -12.24 10.68 -9.46
N CYS A 240 -12.25 9.41 -9.05
CA CYS A 240 -11.94 8.29 -9.94
C CYS A 240 -12.93 8.18 -11.12
N ALA A 241 -14.24 8.27 -10.86
CA ALA A 241 -15.28 8.24 -11.87
C ALA A 241 -15.11 9.39 -12.89
N ALA A 242 -14.86 10.60 -12.42
CA ALA A 242 -14.58 11.77 -13.26
C ALA A 242 -13.27 11.65 -14.07
N LYS A 243 -12.29 10.86 -13.61
CA LYS A 243 -11.06 10.54 -14.36
C LYS A 243 -11.26 9.46 -15.42
N LEU A 244 -12.25 8.59 -15.24
CA LEU A 244 -12.61 7.53 -16.18
C LEU A 244 -13.61 8.01 -17.24
N SER A 245 -14.53 8.90 -16.87
CA SER A 245 -15.46 9.52 -17.81
C SER A 245 -14.71 10.32 -18.89
N GLY A 246 -15.25 10.31 -20.11
CA GLY A 246 -14.61 10.92 -21.28
C GLY A 246 -13.39 10.17 -21.84
N ARG A 247 -12.98 9.02 -21.27
CA ARG A 247 -11.91 8.17 -21.83
C ARG A 247 -12.48 6.90 -22.45
N GLN A 248 -11.98 6.51 -23.62
CA GLN A 248 -12.25 5.19 -24.21
C GLN A 248 -11.39 4.13 -23.51
N ILE A 249 -11.85 3.68 -22.34
CA ILE A 249 -11.25 2.56 -21.60
C ILE A 249 -11.73 1.25 -22.25
N ARG A 250 -10.79 0.45 -22.77
CA ARG A 250 -11.05 -0.85 -23.38
C ARG A 250 -11.55 -1.88 -22.36
N ARG A 251 -10.93 -1.90 -21.17
CA ARG A 251 -11.28 -2.79 -20.07
C ARG A 251 -10.85 -2.16 -18.74
N MET A 252 -11.68 -2.28 -17.73
CA MET A 252 -11.33 -1.89 -16.36
C MET A 252 -11.66 -3.00 -15.37
N ARG A 253 -10.96 -2.99 -14.22
CA ARG A 253 -11.35 -3.74 -13.01
C ARG A 253 -11.19 -2.83 -11.80
N LEU A 254 -12.24 -2.77 -10.99
CA LEU A 254 -12.33 -1.93 -9.82
C LEU A 254 -12.57 -2.86 -8.62
N ILE A 255 -11.63 -2.91 -7.69
CA ILE A 255 -11.65 -3.90 -6.59
C ILE A 255 -11.74 -3.23 -5.22
N ALA A 256 -12.37 -3.92 -4.27
CA ALA A 256 -12.32 -3.64 -2.85
C ALA A 256 -11.63 -4.79 -2.09
N THR A 257 -10.88 -4.46 -1.04
CA THR A 257 -10.04 -5.41 -0.28
C THR A 257 -10.59 -5.67 1.14
N GLU A 258 -9.73 -6.17 2.04
CA GLU A 258 -10.00 -6.52 3.44
C GLU A 258 -11.01 -5.61 4.19
N ALA A 259 -11.01 -4.29 4.02
CA ALA A 259 -11.96 -3.42 4.73
C ALA A 259 -13.43 -3.67 4.35
N CYS A 260 -13.75 -3.79 3.05
CA CYS A 260 -15.11 -4.12 2.64
C CYS A 260 -15.42 -5.60 2.90
N ARG A 261 -14.41 -6.47 2.77
CA ARG A 261 -14.53 -7.92 3.01
C ARG A 261 -14.82 -8.28 4.47
N ALA A 262 -14.28 -7.52 5.43
CA ALA A 262 -14.40 -7.80 6.86
C ALA A 262 -15.57 -7.06 7.54
N ALA A 263 -16.15 -6.04 6.89
CA ALA A 263 -17.23 -5.25 7.47
C ALA A 263 -18.61 -5.85 7.18
N GLU A 264 -19.48 -5.89 8.19
CA GLU A 264 -20.87 -6.33 8.05
C GLU A 264 -21.65 -5.52 7.00
N ASN A 265 -21.32 -4.23 6.85
CA ASN A 265 -21.92 -3.31 5.89
C ASN A 265 -21.04 -3.06 4.64
N GLY A 266 -20.10 -3.95 4.33
CA GLY A 266 -19.26 -3.84 3.13
C GLY A 266 -20.06 -3.81 1.83
N GLU A 267 -21.01 -4.74 1.65
CA GLU A 267 -21.86 -4.80 0.46
C GLU A 267 -22.84 -3.61 0.36
N GLU A 268 -23.39 -3.16 1.50
CA GLU A 268 -24.23 -1.94 1.59
C GLU A 268 -23.45 -0.72 1.09
N PHE A 269 -22.20 -0.58 1.54
CA PHE A 269 -21.30 0.48 1.09
C PHE A 269 -20.95 0.38 -0.40
N LEU A 270 -20.72 -0.81 -0.96
CA LEU A 270 -20.46 -0.96 -2.39
C LEU A 270 -21.69 -0.67 -3.26
N HIS A 271 -22.89 -1.02 -2.79
CA HIS A 271 -24.14 -0.60 -3.42
C HIS A 271 -24.25 0.94 -3.45
N ARG A 272 -23.98 1.60 -2.32
CA ARG A 272 -23.92 3.06 -2.22
C ARG A 272 -22.91 3.68 -3.20
N VAL A 273 -21.70 3.12 -3.31
CA VAL A 273 -20.68 3.54 -4.28
C VAL A 273 -21.20 3.45 -5.71
N THR A 274 -21.88 2.35 -6.07
CA THR A 274 -22.45 2.15 -7.40
C THR A 274 -23.51 3.22 -7.72
N VAL A 275 -24.44 3.46 -6.78
CA VAL A 275 -25.50 4.47 -6.92
C VAL A 275 -24.94 5.90 -7.04
N GLU A 276 -23.95 6.27 -6.22
CA GLU A 276 -23.44 7.64 -6.15
C GLU A 276 -22.33 7.97 -7.18
N THR A 277 -21.68 6.97 -7.76
CA THR A 277 -20.51 7.18 -8.65
C THR A 277 -20.59 6.46 -9.99
N GLY A 278 -21.51 5.51 -10.16
CA GLY A 278 -21.56 4.62 -11.32
C GLY A 278 -20.40 3.62 -11.41
N LEU A 279 -19.58 3.48 -10.37
CA LEU A 279 -18.48 2.53 -10.32
C LEU A 279 -18.91 1.23 -9.63
N GLU A 280 -19.01 0.15 -10.39
CA GLU A 280 -19.20 -1.20 -9.87
C GLU A 280 -17.86 -1.77 -9.38
N LEU A 281 -17.73 -2.00 -8.07
CA LEU A 281 -16.54 -2.58 -7.44
C LEU A 281 -16.82 -4.03 -7.03
N GLU A 282 -15.85 -4.92 -7.22
CA GLU A 282 -15.90 -6.31 -6.75
C GLU A 282 -15.06 -6.49 -5.46
N ILE A 283 -15.60 -7.17 -4.43
CA ILE A 283 -14.77 -7.63 -3.31
C ILE A 283 -13.98 -8.85 -3.78
N ILE A 284 -12.65 -8.74 -3.78
CA ILE A 284 -11.79 -9.88 -4.11
C ILE A 284 -11.43 -10.68 -2.85
N ASN A 285 -11.06 -11.95 -3.03
CA ASN A 285 -10.58 -12.80 -1.94
C ASN A 285 -9.06 -12.63 -1.72
N ARG A 286 -8.59 -13.07 -0.54
CA ARG A 286 -7.18 -12.98 -0.11
C ARG A 286 -6.21 -13.70 -1.06
N GLU A 287 -6.63 -14.84 -1.62
CA GLU A 287 -5.84 -15.54 -2.64
C GLU A 287 -5.61 -14.64 -3.87
N THR A 288 -6.67 -13.99 -4.37
CA THR A 288 -6.59 -13.09 -5.52
C THR A 288 -5.69 -11.89 -5.25
N GLU A 289 -5.73 -11.32 -4.04
CA GLU A 289 -4.81 -10.24 -3.63
C GLU A 289 -3.34 -10.69 -3.71
N ALA A 290 -3.01 -11.82 -3.09
CA ALA A 290 -1.66 -12.38 -3.12
C ALA A 290 -1.20 -12.66 -4.57
N ARG A 291 -2.07 -13.24 -5.42
CA ARG A 291 -1.75 -13.49 -6.83
C ARG A 291 -1.55 -12.19 -7.63
N LEU A 292 -2.37 -11.17 -7.41
CA LEU A 292 -2.27 -9.87 -8.09
C LEU A 292 -1.00 -9.09 -7.66
N ALA A 293 -0.64 -9.13 -6.37
CA ALA A 293 0.61 -8.55 -5.87
C ALA A 293 1.83 -9.17 -6.57
N VAL A 294 1.83 -10.51 -6.74
CA VAL A 294 2.87 -11.24 -7.49
C VAL A 294 2.86 -10.88 -8.98
N SER A 295 1.70 -10.80 -9.63
CA SER A 295 1.59 -10.35 -11.03
C SER A 295 2.18 -8.94 -11.22
N GLY A 296 1.84 -7.99 -10.35
CA GLY A 296 2.31 -6.60 -10.42
C GLY A 296 3.82 -6.43 -10.20
N CYS A 297 4.41 -7.25 -9.32
CA CYS A 297 5.85 -7.23 -9.04
C CYS A 297 6.69 -8.10 -9.98
N SER A 298 6.08 -8.89 -10.87
CA SER A 298 6.75 -9.94 -11.66
C SER A 298 8.02 -9.48 -12.40
N SER A 299 8.00 -8.27 -12.95
CA SER A 299 9.11 -7.62 -13.66
C SER A 299 10.29 -7.18 -12.78
N LEU A 300 10.15 -7.19 -11.45
CA LEU A 300 11.22 -6.88 -10.48
C LEU A 300 11.97 -8.14 -10.00
N VAL A 301 11.50 -9.34 -10.34
CA VAL A 301 12.18 -10.59 -9.99
C VAL A 301 13.33 -10.85 -10.97
N GLY A 302 14.54 -10.96 -10.43
CA GLY A 302 15.76 -11.24 -11.20
C GLY A 302 15.69 -12.54 -11.99
N ARG A 303 16.47 -12.66 -13.06
CA ARG A 303 16.58 -13.90 -13.85
C ARG A 303 17.30 -15.01 -13.06
N GLU A 304 18.23 -14.57 -12.22
CA GLU A 304 18.98 -15.32 -11.23
C GLU A 304 18.13 -15.89 -10.10
N ALA A 305 16.97 -15.28 -9.80
CA ALA A 305 16.15 -15.68 -8.66
C ALA A 305 15.56 -17.10 -8.83
N ARG A 306 15.84 -17.96 -7.85
CA ARG A 306 15.28 -19.31 -7.69
C ARG A 306 14.14 -19.33 -6.69
N SER A 307 14.24 -18.53 -5.63
CA SER A 307 13.23 -18.41 -4.58
C SER A 307 12.88 -16.94 -4.35
N VAL A 308 11.60 -16.65 -4.17
CA VAL A 308 11.13 -15.29 -3.85
C VAL A 308 10.12 -15.36 -2.72
N VAL A 309 10.33 -14.56 -1.68
CA VAL A 309 9.28 -14.17 -0.73
C VAL A 309 8.80 -12.79 -1.16
N LEU A 310 7.57 -12.71 -1.65
CA LEU A 310 6.91 -11.44 -1.91
C LEU A 310 5.92 -11.15 -0.79
N PHE A 311 5.84 -9.90 -0.36
CA PHE A 311 4.83 -9.47 0.61
C PHE A 311 4.25 -8.08 0.30
N ASP A 312 2.95 -7.93 0.53
CA ASP A 312 2.22 -6.67 0.46
C ASP A 312 1.79 -6.29 1.88
N ILE A 313 2.23 -5.12 2.38
CA ILE A 313 1.80 -4.62 3.69
C ILE A 313 0.65 -3.65 3.47
N GLY A 314 -0.58 -4.17 3.61
CA GLY A 314 -1.82 -3.43 3.47
C GLY A 314 -2.18 -2.61 4.71
N GLY A 315 -3.39 -2.05 4.69
CA GLY A 315 -3.95 -1.35 5.85
C GLY A 315 -4.62 -2.29 6.86
N GLY A 316 -5.42 -3.24 6.38
CA GLY A 316 -6.15 -4.21 7.21
C GLY A 316 -5.51 -5.59 7.28
N SER A 317 -4.94 -6.04 6.16
CA SER A 317 -4.24 -7.32 6.00
C SER A 317 -2.80 -7.13 5.51
N SER A 318 -2.03 -8.22 5.53
CA SER A 318 -0.72 -8.31 4.87
C SER A 318 -0.58 -9.65 4.18
N GLU A 319 -0.42 -9.64 2.86
CA GLU A 319 -0.29 -10.83 2.03
C GLU A 319 1.17 -11.25 1.91
N ILE A 320 1.46 -12.55 2.02
CA ILE A 320 2.77 -13.15 1.77
C ILE A 320 2.62 -14.26 0.73
N ALA A 321 3.49 -14.29 -0.27
CA ALA A 321 3.53 -15.31 -1.31
C ALA A 321 4.95 -15.86 -1.49
N VAL A 322 5.08 -17.19 -1.42
CA VAL A 322 6.34 -17.92 -1.57
C VAL A 322 6.39 -18.58 -2.94
N ILE A 323 7.31 -18.09 -3.76
CA ILE A 323 7.43 -18.41 -5.18
C ILE A 323 8.71 -19.21 -5.39
N ARG A 324 8.61 -20.40 -5.98
CA ARG A 324 9.78 -21.20 -6.35
C ARG A 324 9.89 -21.28 -7.88
N ILE A 325 10.94 -20.69 -8.41
CA ILE A 325 11.25 -20.59 -9.83
C ILE A 325 12.25 -21.70 -10.16
N GLY A 326 11.70 -22.88 -10.45
CA GLY A 326 12.47 -24.01 -10.98
C GLY A 326 13.03 -23.71 -12.38
N GLU A 327 13.47 -24.75 -13.08
CA GLU A 327 14.08 -24.61 -14.41
C GLU A 327 13.10 -24.06 -15.47
N SER A 328 11.81 -24.42 -15.36
CA SER A 328 10.77 -23.96 -16.28
C SER A 328 10.16 -22.62 -15.85
N ARG A 329 10.75 -21.51 -16.30
CA ARG A 329 10.26 -20.16 -15.96
C ARG A 329 9.06 -19.74 -16.83
N SER A 330 7.86 -20.12 -16.39
CA SER A 330 6.57 -19.64 -16.94
C SER A 330 6.50 -18.10 -17.05
N SER A 331 5.76 -17.60 -18.04
CA SER A 331 5.57 -16.17 -18.30
C SER A 331 4.68 -15.46 -17.28
N ARG A 332 3.86 -16.19 -16.52
CA ARG A 332 3.06 -15.67 -15.40
C ARG A 332 3.68 -16.11 -14.09
N LEU A 333 4.31 -15.18 -13.37
CA LEU A 333 5.00 -15.46 -12.11
C LEU A 333 4.05 -16.03 -11.03
N ALA A 334 2.78 -15.57 -11.01
CA ALA A 334 1.77 -16.06 -10.07
C ALA A 334 1.41 -17.55 -10.23
N ASN A 335 1.88 -18.22 -11.30
CA ASN A 335 1.74 -19.68 -11.45
C ASN A 335 2.83 -20.47 -10.69
N HIS A 336 3.88 -19.81 -10.22
CA HIS A 336 4.97 -20.39 -9.41
C HIS A 336 4.77 -20.21 -7.90
N ILE A 337 3.61 -19.70 -7.47
CA ILE A 337 3.26 -19.58 -6.05
C ILE A 337 3.06 -20.99 -5.49
N THR A 338 3.95 -21.37 -4.59
CA THR A 338 3.92 -22.67 -3.91
C THR A 338 3.03 -22.61 -2.67
N HIS A 339 3.26 -21.59 -1.84
CA HIS A 339 2.55 -21.31 -0.58
C HIS A 339 2.21 -19.82 -0.54
N TRP A 340 1.13 -19.47 0.13
CA TRP A 340 0.74 -18.08 0.39
C TRP A 340 -0.02 -18.00 1.71
N THR A 341 -0.11 -16.80 2.26
CA THR A 341 -1.03 -16.48 3.36
C THR A 341 -1.43 -15.01 3.30
N SER A 342 -2.53 -14.65 3.94
CA SER A 342 -2.92 -13.27 4.20
C SER A 342 -3.18 -13.15 5.68
N LEU A 343 -2.28 -12.43 6.37
CA LEU A 343 -2.42 -12.21 7.79
C LEU A 343 -3.54 -11.17 8.01
N PRO A 344 -4.45 -11.34 8.99
CA PRO A 344 -5.49 -10.37 9.33
C PRO A 344 -4.91 -9.18 10.13
N VAL A 345 -3.77 -8.67 9.69
CA VAL A 345 -3.06 -7.54 10.27
C VAL A 345 -2.41 -6.71 9.16
N GLY A 346 -2.64 -5.40 9.20
CA GLY A 346 -2.00 -4.40 8.37
C GLY A 346 -1.68 -3.17 9.19
N VAL A 347 -1.17 -2.10 8.55
CA VAL A 347 -0.67 -0.94 9.29
C VAL A 347 -1.74 -0.20 10.10
N VAL A 348 -3.01 -0.23 9.68
CA VAL A 348 -4.13 0.41 10.41
C VAL A 348 -4.49 -0.45 11.61
N THR A 349 -4.82 -1.72 11.38
CA THR A 349 -5.32 -2.61 12.44
C THR A 349 -4.28 -2.87 13.53
N LEU A 350 -2.98 -2.92 13.20
CA LEU A 350 -1.91 -3.03 14.19
C LEU A 350 -1.69 -1.72 14.96
N SER A 351 -1.77 -0.56 14.29
CA SER A 351 -1.65 0.74 14.96
C SER A 351 -2.80 1.00 15.92
N GLU A 352 -4.03 0.59 15.58
CA GLU A 352 -5.19 0.71 16.45
C GLU A 352 -5.05 -0.14 17.72
N ARG A 353 -4.47 -1.34 17.63
CA ARG A 353 -4.20 -2.21 18.79
C ARG A 353 -3.10 -1.69 19.72
N HIS A 354 -2.10 -1.00 19.19
CA HIS A 354 -0.90 -0.56 19.91
C HIS A 354 -0.74 0.97 20.03
N GLY A 355 -1.77 1.73 19.71
CA GLY A 355 -1.81 3.21 19.76
C GLY A 355 -1.14 3.93 18.57
N GLY A 356 -0.05 3.40 18.01
CA GLY A 356 0.61 3.85 16.76
C GLY A 356 1.29 5.24 16.76
N ARG A 357 0.72 6.21 17.49
CA ARG A 357 1.22 7.58 17.64
C ARG A 357 2.49 7.64 18.47
N ASP A 358 2.47 7.02 19.65
CA ASP A 358 3.52 7.10 20.67
C ASP A 358 4.13 5.71 20.91
N VAL A 359 4.80 5.19 19.88
CA VAL A 359 5.42 3.86 19.88
C VAL A 359 6.83 3.94 20.48
N THR A 360 7.02 3.29 21.63
CA THR A 360 8.33 3.05 22.25
C THR A 360 9.01 1.82 21.63
N PRO A 361 10.30 1.56 21.91
CA PRO A 361 10.95 0.31 21.50
C PRO A 361 10.23 -0.96 22.02
N ASP A 362 9.68 -0.94 23.23
CA ASP A 362 8.94 -2.07 23.78
C ASP A 362 7.62 -2.30 23.05
N VAL A 363 6.90 -1.23 22.70
CA VAL A 363 5.67 -1.32 21.89
C VAL A 363 5.99 -1.77 20.45
N PHE A 364 7.12 -1.33 19.89
CA PHE A 364 7.59 -1.80 18.58
C PHE A 364 7.89 -3.29 18.59
N GLU A 365 8.62 -3.79 19.60
CA GLU A 365 8.92 -5.21 19.74
C GLU A 365 7.66 -6.03 20.01
N ALA A 366 6.70 -5.53 20.81
CA ALA A 366 5.41 -6.18 21.02
C ALA A 366 4.60 -6.32 19.71
N MET A 367 4.54 -5.27 18.89
CA MET A 367 3.95 -5.32 17.54
C MET A 367 4.65 -6.35 16.64
N THR A 368 5.99 -6.40 16.66
CA THR A 368 6.76 -7.38 15.88
C THR A 368 6.57 -8.81 16.39
N ALA A 369 6.47 -9.03 17.69
CA ALA A 369 6.20 -10.34 18.28
C ALA A 369 4.81 -10.86 17.91
N GLU A 370 3.77 -10.02 18.00
CA GLU A 370 2.39 -10.37 17.61
C GLU A 370 2.33 -10.83 16.15
N VAL A 371 2.95 -10.09 15.22
CA VAL A 371 3.01 -10.48 13.80
C VAL A 371 3.89 -11.73 13.61
N GLY A 372 4.95 -11.88 14.40
CA GLY A 372 5.81 -13.07 14.44
C GLY A 372 5.04 -14.35 14.81
N GLU A 373 4.13 -14.28 15.79
CA GLU A 373 3.25 -15.39 16.15
C GLU A 373 2.28 -15.77 15.04
N MET A 374 1.77 -14.79 14.28
CA MET A 374 0.93 -15.06 13.10
C MET A 374 1.75 -15.73 11.99
N LEU A 375 2.98 -15.25 11.72
CA LEU A 375 3.91 -15.83 10.74
C LEU A 375 4.42 -17.22 11.14
N ALA A 376 4.46 -17.54 12.44
CA ALA A 376 4.82 -18.87 12.93
C ALA A 376 3.75 -19.94 12.61
N ARG A 377 2.48 -19.51 12.47
CA ARG A 377 1.36 -20.40 12.06
C ARG A 377 1.31 -20.65 10.55
N PHE A 378 2.06 -19.89 9.76
CA PHE A 378 2.16 -20.12 8.31
C PHE A 378 3.08 -21.32 8.05
N ASP A 379 2.45 -22.46 7.75
CA ASP A 379 3.13 -23.68 7.31
C ASP A 379 3.72 -23.50 5.92
N CYS A 380 4.94 -22.97 5.92
CA CYS A 380 5.82 -22.87 4.77
C CYS A 380 7.11 -23.64 5.08
N PRO A 381 7.47 -24.64 4.26
CA PRO A 381 8.76 -25.30 4.36
C PRO A 381 9.93 -24.30 4.27
N PRO A 382 11.12 -24.65 4.77
CA PRO A 382 12.33 -23.84 4.60
C PRO A 382 12.53 -23.41 3.14
N ILE A 383 13.08 -22.21 2.97
CA ILE A 383 13.39 -21.64 1.67
C ILE A 383 14.91 -21.64 1.51
N GLU A 384 15.39 -22.40 0.53
CA GLU A 384 16.80 -22.42 0.13
C GLU A 384 17.29 -20.98 -0.08
N GLY A 385 18.39 -20.63 0.58
CA GLY A 385 18.99 -19.29 0.53
C GLY A 385 18.37 -18.23 1.43
N ALA A 386 17.34 -18.55 2.22
CA ALA A 386 16.78 -17.68 3.27
C ALA A 386 17.31 -18.00 4.69
N GLU A 387 18.41 -18.77 4.77
CA GLU A 387 19.01 -19.22 6.03
C GLU A 387 19.91 -18.14 6.63
N LYS A 388 19.93 -18.02 7.97
CA LYS A 388 20.78 -17.04 8.67
C LYS A 388 22.26 -17.31 8.37
N GLY A 389 22.94 -16.34 7.78
CA GLY A 389 24.36 -16.41 7.43
C GLY A 389 24.64 -16.89 6.00
N VAL A 390 23.65 -17.38 5.25
CA VAL A 390 23.81 -17.80 3.86
C VAL A 390 23.51 -16.61 2.93
N ALA A 391 24.54 -16.04 2.31
CA ALA A 391 24.41 -14.95 1.36
C ALA A 391 23.98 -15.44 -0.04
N SER A 392 22.76 -15.98 -0.16
CA SER A 392 22.26 -16.51 -1.43
C SER A 392 21.76 -15.40 -2.34
N HIS A 393 22.43 -15.21 -3.48
CA HIS A 393 22.07 -14.16 -4.45
C HIS A 393 20.81 -14.48 -5.28
N ASP A 394 20.34 -15.72 -5.24
CA ASP A 394 19.15 -16.25 -5.91
C ASP A 394 17.89 -16.27 -5.04
N PHE A 395 18.00 -15.92 -3.75
CA PHE A 395 16.86 -15.64 -2.89
C PHE A 395 16.52 -14.14 -2.94
N HIS A 396 15.27 -13.81 -3.28
CA HIS A 396 14.79 -12.43 -3.37
C HIS A 396 13.68 -12.18 -2.35
N LEU A 397 13.92 -11.27 -1.40
CA LEU A 397 12.89 -10.71 -0.53
C LEU A 397 12.33 -9.44 -1.17
N ILE A 398 11.04 -9.41 -1.51
CA ILE A 398 10.41 -8.29 -2.24
C ILE A 398 9.19 -7.77 -1.48
N GLY A 399 9.27 -6.52 -1.00
CA GLY A 399 8.15 -5.85 -0.37
C GLY A 399 7.45 -4.89 -1.33
N THR A 400 6.14 -4.72 -1.17
CA THR A 400 5.36 -3.68 -1.86
C THR A 400 4.48 -2.84 -0.90
N SER A 401 3.75 -1.89 -1.47
CA SER A 401 2.83 -0.95 -0.80
C SER A 401 3.50 0.12 0.08
N GLY A 402 2.69 0.84 0.85
CA GLY A 402 3.02 2.14 1.44
C GLY A 402 4.18 2.11 2.41
N THR A 403 4.34 1.02 3.17
CA THR A 403 5.39 0.88 4.19
C THR A 403 6.79 0.94 3.58
N VAL A 404 7.11 -0.01 2.70
CA VAL A 404 8.47 -0.15 2.13
C VAL A 404 8.81 0.98 1.17
N THR A 405 7.82 1.50 0.43
CA THR A 405 8.00 2.66 -0.45
C THR A 405 8.27 3.94 0.33
N THR A 406 7.65 4.10 1.51
CA THR A 406 7.94 5.21 2.43
C THR A 406 9.33 5.06 3.05
N LEU A 407 9.70 3.85 3.49
CA LEU A 407 11.03 3.57 4.05
C LEU A 407 12.14 3.89 3.03
N ALA A 408 11.96 3.50 1.77
CA ALA A 408 12.85 3.87 0.67
C ALA A 408 12.90 5.39 0.41
N GLY A 409 11.76 6.08 0.48
CA GLY A 409 11.71 7.54 0.35
C GLY A 409 12.47 8.28 1.47
N VAL A 410 12.42 7.76 2.70
CA VAL A 410 13.18 8.28 3.86
C VAL A 410 14.66 7.92 3.77
N HIS A 411 15.01 6.72 3.30
CA HIS A 411 16.39 6.29 3.05
C HIS A 411 17.07 7.18 2.00
N LEU A 412 16.39 7.46 0.89
CA LEU A 412 16.88 8.31 -0.20
C LEU A 412 16.83 9.83 0.08
N ASP A 413 16.40 10.22 1.29
CA ASP A 413 16.17 11.60 1.76
C ASP A 413 15.44 12.46 0.73
N LEU A 414 14.31 11.96 0.20
CA LEU A 414 13.61 12.65 -0.88
C LEU A 414 12.86 13.90 -0.36
N PRO A 415 13.00 15.07 -1.01
CA PRO A 415 12.24 16.27 -0.64
C PRO A 415 10.74 16.16 -0.98
N ARG A 416 10.37 15.14 -1.75
CA ARG A 416 9.01 14.68 -2.06
C ARG A 416 9.09 13.27 -2.64
N TYR A 417 8.05 12.46 -2.45
CA TYR A 417 7.99 11.12 -3.05
C TYR A 417 8.20 11.14 -4.58
N ASP A 418 9.10 10.29 -5.08
CA ASP A 418 9.34 10.07 -6.52
C ASP A 418 9.48 8.58 -6.81
N ARG A 419 8.39 7.98 -7.33
CA ARG A 419 8.30 6.58 -7.75
C ARG A 419 9.51 6.12 -8.58
N ARG A 420 10.07 6.98 -9.43
CA ARG A 420 11.18 6.61 -10.34
C ARG A 420 12.50 6.35 -9.61
N ARG A 421 12.64 6.83 -8.37
CA ARG A 421 13.80 6.56 -7.50
C ARG A 421 13.54 5.42 -6.51
N VAL A 422 12.29 5.16 -6.17
CA VAL A 422 11.86 4.16 -5.17
C VAL A 422 11.61 2.79 -5.80
N ASP A 423 10.96 2.74 -6.96
CA ASP A 423 10.52 1.50 -7.59
C ASP A 423 11.69 0.64 -8.10
N GLY A 424 11.79 -0.58 -7.59
CA GLY A 424 12.86 -1.52 -7.92
C GLY A 424 14.18 -1.27 -7.19
N LEU A 425 14.24 -0.33 -6.24
CA LEU A 425 15.39 -0.09 -5.35
C LEU A 425 15.73 -1.35 -4.54
N TRP A 426 17.03 -1.61 -4.36
CA TRP A 426 17.52 -2.58 -3.38
C TRP A 426 17.97 -1.84 -2.13
N LEU A 427 17.58 -2.35 -0.96
CA LEU A 427 18.06 -1.93 0.35
C LEU A 427 18.73 -3.12 1.02
N SER A 428 19.93 -2.97 1.55
CA SER A 428 20.57 -3.98 2.38
C SER A 428 19.85 -4.15 3.72
N ASP A 429 20.03 -5.30 4.33
CA ASP A 429 19.47 -5.59 5.67
C ASP A 429 19.84 -4.51 6.70
N ALA A 430 21.10 -4.06 6.70
CA ALA A 430 21.60 -2.99 7.56
C ALA A 430 20.93 -1.63 7.29
N GLU A 431 20.67 -1.27 6.03
CA GLU A 431 19.99 -0.01 5.68
C GLU A 431 18.52 -0.02 6.14
N VAL A 432 17.82 -1.16 6.03
CA VAL A 432 16.45 -1.31 6.52
C VAL A 432 16.41 -1.16 8.04
N SER A 433 17.30 -1.87 8.77
CA SER A 433 17.45 -1.75 10.23
C SER A 433 17.75 -0.31 10.68
N ALA A 434 18.68 0.36 10.00
CA ALA A 434 19.04 1.74 10.31
C ALA A 434 17.87 2.72 10.08
N MET A 435 17.03 2.47 9.07
CA MET A 435 15.84 3.30 8.84
C MET A 435 14.72 3.02 9.84
N GLN A 436 14.49 1.77 10.24
CA GLN A 436 13.54 1.45 11.32
C GLN A 436 13.97 2.14 12.63
N ALA A 437 15.24 2.03 13.01
CA ALA A 437 15.79 2.70 14.20
C ALA A 437 15.71 4.24 14.12
N LYS A 438 15.94 4.83 12.94
CA LYS A 438 15.79 6.27 12.68
C LYS A 438 14.33 6.74 12.78
N LEU A 439 13.37 5.95 12.34
CA LEU A 439 11.94 6.27 12.46
C LEU A 439 11.46 6.11 13.91
N LEU A 440 11.99 5.14 14.64
CA LEU A 440 11.65 4.87 16.05
C LEU A 440 12.22 5.92 17.01
N SER A 441 13.32 6.59 16.65
CA SER A 441 13.87 7.72 17.41
C SER A 441 13.20 9.07 17.12
N TRP A 442 12.26 9.12 16.16
CA TRP A 442 11.45 10.31 15.89
C TRP A 442 10.12 10.23 16.64
N ASP A 443 9.71 11.35 17.23
CA ASP A 443 8.37 11.53 17.76
C ASP A 443 7.32 11.63 16.63
N TYR A 444 6.03 11.67 16.98
CA TYR A 444 4.97 11.82 15.98
C TYR A 444 5.15 13.07 15.10
N GLN A 445 5.60 14.21 15.66
CA GLN A 445 5.75 15.44 14.88
C GLN A 445 6.92 15.34 13.89
N GLY A 446 8.06 14.76 14.29
CA GLY A 446 9.18 14.48 13.40
C GLY A 446 8.80 13.55 12.24
N ARG A 447 8.00 12.52 12.51
CA ARG A 447 7.46 11.63 11.47
C ARG A 447 6.46 12.35 10.56
N ALA A 448 5.54 13.15 11.11
CA ALA A 448 4.55 13.91 10.34
C ALA A 448 5.17 15.01 9.46
N ALA A 449 6.26 15.63 9.90
CA ALA A 449 7.00 16.64 9.16
C ALA A 449 7.84 16.07 8.01
N ASN A 450 8.06 14.74 7.95
CA ASN A 450 8.86 14.14 6.90
C ASN A 450 8.11 14.14 5.54
N PRO A 451 8.69 14.68 4.44
CA PRO A 451 8.00 14.80 3.14
C PRO A 451 7.58 13.48 2.49
N CYS A 452 8.18 12.34 2.87
CA CYS A 452 7.82 11.03 2.36
C CYS A 452 6.76 10.30 3.20
N ILE A 453 6.56 10.71 4.46
CA ILE A 453 5.57 10.12 5.38
C ILE A 453 4.28 10.95 5.32
N GLY A 454 4.35 12.20 5.77
CA GLY A 454 3.21 13.11 5.96
C GLY A 454 2.36 12.80 7.21
N PRO A 455 1.50 13.74 7.64
CA PRO A 455 0.69 13.58 8.85
C PRO A 455 -0.25 12.37 8.78
N ASP A 456 -0.84 12.11 7.61
CA ASP A 456 -1.81 11.03 7.35
C ASP A 456 -1.25 9.60 7.50
N ARG A 457 0.06 9.45 7.74
CA ARG A 457 0.73 8.14 7.92
C ARG A 457 1.73 8.12 9.09
N ALA A 458 1.88 9.20 9.84
CA ALA A 458 2.88 9.31 10.91
C ALA A 458 2.57 8.43 12.13
N ASP A 459 1.30 8.11 12.32
CA ASP A 459 0.72 7.13 13.26
C ASP A 459 0.81 5.68 12.75
N LEU A 460 0.87 5.46 11.43
CA LEU A 460 0.86 4.12 10.82
C LEU A 460 2.24 3.54 10.50
N VAL A 461 3.24 4.41 10.30
CA VAL A 461 4.54 4.03 9.73
C VAL A 461 5.33 3.05 10.59
N LEU A 462 5.24 3.14 11.93
CA LEU A 462 5.98 2.25 12.84
C LEU A 462 5.33 0.86 12.95
N ALA A 463 4.00 0.75 12.90
CA ALA A 463 3.33 -0.54 12.79
C ALA A 463 3.70 -1.26 11.48
N GLY A 464 3.76 -0.53 10.36
CA GLY A 464 4.30 -1.09 9.11
C GLY A 464 5.75 -1.56 9.22
N CYS A 465 6.59 -0.78 9.90
CA CYS A 465 7.98 -1.18 10.17
C CYS A 465 8.08 -2.44 11.06
N ALA A 466 7.15 -2.64 11.99
CA ALA A 466 7.09 -3.82 12.86
C ALA A 466 6.64 -5.08 12.11
N ILE A 467 5.67 -4.96 11.18
CA ILE A 467 5.28 -6.04 10.25
C ILE A 467 6.46 -6.44 9.36
N LEU A 468 7.13 -5.45 8.75
CA LEU A 468 8.33 -5.67 7.93
C LEU A 468 9.44 -6.37 8.73
N GLU A 469 9.63 -6.01 9.99
CA GLU A 469 10.62 -6.63 10.87
C GLU A 469 10.30 -8.09 11.16
N ALA A 470 9.03 -8.42 11.47
CA ALA A 470 8.60 -9.80 11.67
C ALA A 470 8.84 -10.66 10.42
N ILE A 471 8.56 -10.11 9.23
CA ILE A 471 8.84 -10.77 7.94
C ILE A 471 10.35 -11.00 7.74
N ARG A 472 11.21 -10.00 8.00
CA ARG A 472 12.67 -10.13 7.90
C ARG A 472 13.25 -11.14 8.90
N ARG A 473 12.68 -11.23 10.11
CA ARG A 473 13.07 -12.24 11.11
C ARG A 473 12.68 -13.66 10.68
N ARG A 474 11.53 -13.82 10.01
CA ARG A 474 11.04 -15.11 9.47
C ARG A 474 11.80 -15.56 8.22
N TRP A 475 12.16 -14.63 7.33
CA TRP A 475 12.94 -14.87 6.11
C TRP A 475 14.12 -13.90 5.99
N PRO A 476 15.23 -14.17 6.71
CA PRO A 476 16.46 -13.42 6.59
C PRO A 476 16.94 -13.31 5.14
N SER A 477 17.36 -12.12 4.74
CA SER A 477 17.93 -11.87 3.41
C SER A 477 18.94 -10.73 3.50
N PRO A 478 20.10 -10.80 2.81
CA PRO A 478 21.08 -9.71 2.84
C PRO A 478 20.56 -8.41 2.23
N ARG A 479 19.48 -8.47 1.43
CA ARG A 479 18.84 -7.31 0.78
C ARG A 479 17.36 -7.53 0.50
N MET A 480 16.56 -6.50 0.70
CA MET A 480 15.16 -6.41 0.25
C MET A 480 15.07 -5.58 -1.04
N ARG A 481 14.19 -5.98 -1.97
CA ARG A 481 13.78 -5.14 -3.08
C ARG A 481 12.46 -4.43 -2.78
N VAL A 482 12.41 -3.14 -3.07
CA VAL A 482 11.20 -2.31 -2.91
C VAL A 482 10.44 -2.24 -4.23
N ALA A 483 9.14 -2.49 -4.19
CA ALA A 483 8.23 -2.32 -5.31
C ALA A 483 7.26 -1.16 -5.03
N ASP A 484 7.15 -0.21 -5.96
CA ASP A 484 5.98 0.67 -6.05
C ASP A 484 5.04 0.09 -7.12
N ARG A 485 4.67 -1.19 -6.95
CA ARG A 485 3.81 -1.95 -7.86
C ARG A 485 3.07 -3.01 -7.07
N GLY A 486 1.76 -3.11 -7.21
CA GLY A 486 0.97 -4.09 -6.47
C GLY A 486 -0.27 -4.49 -7.24
N LEU A 487 -1.40 -4.56 -6.53
CA LEU A 487 -2.68 -5.03 -7.06
C LEU A 487 -3.09 -4.35 -8.37
N ARG A 488 -2.99 -3.01 -8.49
CA ARG A 488 -3.30 -2.28 -9.73
C ARG A 488 -2.42 -2.69 -10.91
N GLU A 489 -1.11 -2.75 -10.72
CA GLU A 489 -0.18 -3.19 -11.76
C GLU A 489 -0.41 -4.68 -12.13
N GLY A 490 -0.82 -5.51 -11.16
CA GLY A 490 -1.28 -6.89 -11.40
C GLY A 490 -2.53 -6.94 -12.27
N LEU A 491 -3.59 -6.21 -11.90
CA LEU A 491 -4.85 -6.12 -12.64
C LEU A 491 -4.64 -5.65 -14.08
N LEU A 492 -3.85 -4.60 -14.30
CA LEU A 492 -3.48 -4.13 -15.64
C LEU A 492 -2.72 -5.20 -16.42
N THR A 493 -1.75 -5.87 -15.79
CA THR A 493 -0.92 -6.89 -16.43
C THR A 493 -1.76 -8.10 -16.85
N ASP A 494 -2.64 -8.59 -15.98
CA ASP A 494 -3.48 -9.75 -16.26
C ASP A 494 -4.51 -9.43 -17.36
N MET A 495 -5.20 -8.27 -17.28
CA MET A 495 -6.12 -7.83 -18.34
C MET A 495 -5.43 -7.68 -19.70
N MET A 496 -4.27 -7.01 -19.76
CA MET A 496 -3.52 -6.83 -21.01
C MET A 496 -2.99 -8.16 -21.57
N ALA A 497 -2.60 -9.10 -20.69
CA ALA A 497 -2.13 -10.43 -21.10
C ALA A 497 -3.25 -11.33 -21.61
N ASP A 498 -4.43 -11.30 -20.99
CA ASP A 498 -5.63 -12.03 -21.41
C ASP A 498 -6.15 -11.53 -22.76
N ASP A 499 -6.26 -10.20 -22.92
CA ASP A 499 -6.60 -9.53 -24.18
C ASP A 499 -5.52 -9.74 -25.27
N GLY A 500 -4.36 -10.27 -24.90
CA GLY A 500 -3.31 -10.67 -25.82
C GLY A 500 -2.52 -9.52 -26.45
N VAL A 501 -2.58 -8.30 -25.90
CA VAL A 501 -2.00 -7.08 -26.51
C VAL A 501 -0.48 -7.17 -26.73
N TRP A 502 0.19 -8.06 -25.99
CA TRP A 502 1.63 -8.31 -26.08
C TRP A 502 2.01 -9.53 -26.93
N ARG A 503 1.04 -10.26 -27.48
CA ARG A 503 1.31 -11.39 -28.39
C ARG A 503 1.78 -10.84 -29.73
N ARG A 504 3.06 -10.98 -30.05
CA ARG A 504 3.61 -10.59 -31.36
C ARG A 504 2.86 -11.33 -32.48
N GLY A 505 2.16 -10.57 -33.32
CA GLY A 505 1.89 -10.92 -34.71
C GLY A 505 1.31 -12.30 -35.01
N ARG A 506 0.10 -12.61 -34.53
CA ARG A 506 -0.88 -13.13 -35.51
C ARG A 506 -1.51 -11.91 -36.15
N SER A 507 -1.14 -11.65 -37.41
CA SER A 507 -1.83 -10.68 -38.24
C SER A 507 -3.34 -10.94 -38.12
N ARG A 508 -4.11 -9.90 -37.74
CA ARG A 508 -5.55 -9.89 -37.93
C ARG A 508 -5.76 -9.90 -39.45
N ARG A 509 -5.75 -11.10 -40.05
CA ARG A 509 -6.20 -11.30 -41.44
C ARG A 509 -7.59 -10.65 -41.50
N PRO A 510 -7.82 -9.67 -42.39
CA PRO A 510 -9.15 -9.16 -42.61
C PRO A 510 -10.05 -10.34 -42.94
N PHE A 511 -11.23 -10.38 -42.32
CA PHE A 511 -12.26 -11.34 -42.66
C PHE A 511 -12.70 -11.04 -44.09
N ARG A 512 -12.07 -11.69 -45.08
CA ARG A 512 -12.57 -11.67 -46.46
C ARG A 512 -13.86 -12.47 -46.44
N GLU A 513 -14.98 -11.76 -46.53
CA GLU A 513 -16.24 -12.34 -46.95
C GLU A 513 -15.99 -13.14 -48.23
N ARG A 514 -16.29 -14.45 -48.19
CA ARG A 514 -16.37 -15.25 -49.40
C ARG A 514 -17.71 -14.97 -50.05
N GLY A 515 -17.77 -13.90 -50.84
CA GLY A 515 -18.88 -13.66 -51.74
C GLY A 515 -18.81 -14.60 -52.94
N ARG A 516 -19.56 -15.72 -52.87
CA ARG A 516 -20.34 -16.39 -53.93
C ARG A 516 -20.70 -17.80 -53.48
#